data_AF-A0A7S1B2L3-F1
#
_entry.id   AF-A0A7S1B2L3-F1
#
_cell.length_a   1.000
_cell.length_b   1.000
_cell.length_c   1.000
_cell.angle_alpha   90.00
_cell.angle_beta   90.00
_cell.angle_gamma   90.00
#
_symmetry.space_group_name_H-M   'P 1'
#
loop_
_entity.id
_entity.type
_entity.pdbx_description
1 polymer ?
#
loop_
_entity_poly.entity_id
_entity_poly.type
_entity_poly.pdbx_seq_one_letter_code
_entity_poly.pdbx_strand_id
1 'polypeptide(L)'
;FWLKVSGGCRGLVNDSCPFRELCLKLSMSDAAPPKRTRDDDLAEEVTSAANVAGEGQKRAKQLCFIAKKSAGADTVSTEVVMDPQGTIEDLAKRLAEHEGCSAPLITLVCKGQMLKNASDLQSLADKQGADGKIVVVYLVRKSAAVAKATTTVAAATPAVGTAALVGGTSVACAAGVVVASGPAPEPVEAKSSTGSSGTRVLLLIRHGQCCHDHEHDELKGLTTHGHAQAEETAQFVAQLFVAGAFPQQCALLHSTSRRARETAVKLPKHKPGLEVWHGDLLRETDPTKNPLRAEEVFVRLFAAPPESASDTLVIVAHNNIILYLLMRAAGVPIETATQAWRLFHLPHASLTRVDVASSGAKSIFCIGAAGHISHSHTTWNNIQGADMSAWKGGGPERHKFSGRMVILVRQGSSNAERADAQADAVAKHITALKDYMVSSHMVVTCTTSFAAQQTANAVARKFHVMPKLLPDSVAEHPEGAFLQFFSSPEDRSRDTVVMVAEDKTVLYWLLRALQMSPQESKAATSAYCIGHASITLVNVRSDRSIKVVAVGDTGHLPLACV
;
A
#
# COMPACT_ATOMS: atom_id res chain seq x y z
N PHE A 1 -36.56 13.56 21.69
CA PHE A 1 -37.65 13.26 20.74
C PHE A 1 -37.04 12.65 19.49
N TRP A 2 -36.51 11.42 19.62
CA TRP A 2 -37.15 10.15 19.26
C TRP A 2 -37.29 9.95 17.74
N LEU A 3 -36.40 9.11 17.20
CA LEU A 3 -36.86 7.86 16.58
C LEU A 3 -35.80 6.78 16.79
N LYS A 4 -36.15 5.80 17.64
CA LYS A 4 -35.63 4.44 17.58
C LYS A 4 -35.78 3.96 16.13
N VAL A 5 -34.68 3.76 15.43
CA VAL A 5 -34.65 2.81 14.31
C VAL A 5 -34.17 1.48 14.88
N SER A 6 -35.03 0.87 15.69
CA SER A 6 -35.02 -0.57 15.93
C SER A 6 -36.04 -1.15 14.97
N GLY A 7 -35.62 -1.35 13.73
CA GLY A 7 -36.40 -1.96 12.66
C GLY A 7 -35.44 -2.70 11.77
N GLY A 8 -35.51 -4.03 11.78
CA GLY A 8 -34.63 -4.88 11.00
C GLY A 8 -34.75 -4.55 9.52
N CYS A 9 -33.71 -3.94 8.95
CA CYS A 9 -33.44 -4.04 7.52
C CYS A 9 -32.83 -5.41 7.25
N ARG A 10 -33.63 -6.47 7.32
CA ARG A 10 -33.50 -7.58 6.37
C ARG A 10 -34.10 -7.07 5.06
N GLY A 11 -33.45 -6.09 4.44
CA GLY A 11 -33.64 -5.88 3.01
C GLY A 11 -33.23 -7.18 2.34
N LEU A 12 -33.99 -7.62 1.34
CA LEU A 12 -33.70 -8.80 0.53
C LEU A 12 -32.21 -8.77 0.14
N VAL A 13 -31.38 -9.52 0.88
CA VAL A 13 -29.96 -9.65 0.62
C VAL A 13 -29.89 -10.53 -0.60
N ASN A 14 -29.53 -9.93 -1.72
CA ASN A 14 -29.35 -10.65 -2.97
C ASN A 14 -28.19 -11.65 -2.76
N ASP A 15 -28.46 -12.96 -2.85
CA ASP A 15 -27.45 -14.02 -2.65
C ASP A 15 -26.30 -13.97 -3.69
N SER A 16 -26.38 -13.05 -4.65
CA SER A 16 -25.41 -12.81 -5.73
C SER A 16 -24.32 -11.79 -5.39
N CYS A 17 -24.24 -11.25 -4.17
CA CYS A 17 -23.19 -10.27 -3.85
C CYS A 17 -21.81 -10.93 -3.69
N PRO A 18 -20.81 -10.61 -4.54
CA PRO A 18 -19.47 -11.21 -4.50
C PRO A 18 -18.66 -10.75 -3.29
N PHE A 19 -19.11 -9.70 -2.59
CA PHE A 19 -18.47 -9.17 -1.40
C PHE A 19 -18.96 -9.83 -0.12
N ARG A 20 -20.05 -10.60 -0.16
CA ARG A 20 -20.70 -11.12 1.04
C ARG A 20 -19.76 -12.00 1.85
N GLU A 21 -19.10 -12.98 1.24
CA GLU A 21 -18.17 -13.85 1.95
C GLU A 21 -16.96 -13.08 2.51
N LEU A 22 -16.45 -12.12 1.74
CA LEU A 22 -15.34 -11.26 2.13
C LEU A 22 -15.69 -10.37 3.34
N CYS A 23 -16.83 -9.69 3.28
CA CYS A 23 -17.27 -8.74 4.30
C CYS A 23 -17.81 -9.44 5.55
N LEU A 24 -18.52 -10.58 5.39
CA LEU A 24 -18.97 -11.38 6.53
C LEU A 24 -17.80 -11.80 7.40
N LYS A 25 -16.73 -12.33 6.80
CA LYS A 25 -15.51 -12.69 7.53
C LYS A 25 -14.95 -11.49 8.30
N LEU A 26 -14.95 -10.29 7.72
CA LEU A 26 -14.46 -9.06 8.38
C LEU A 26 -15.39 -8.48 9.45
N SER A 27 -16.68 -8.84 9.41
CA SER A 27 -17.73 -8.35 10.32
C SER A 27 -17.96 -9.22 11.56
N MET A 28 -17.43 -10.45 11.59
CA MET A 28 -17.54 -11.31 12.77
C MET A 28 -16.60 -10.80 13.87
N SER A 29 -17.18 -10.33 14.99
CA SER A 29 -16.45 -10.00 16.21
C SER A 29 -15.97 -11.30 16.88
N ASP A 30 -14.69 -11.39 17.23
CA ASP A 30 -14.29 -12.34 18.27
C ASP A 30 -14.99 -11.93 19.58
N ALA A 31 -15.62 -12.90 20.23
CA ALA A 31 -16.21 -12.69 21.55
C ALA A 31 -15.14 -12.14 22.51
N ALA A 32 -15.47 -11.06 23.23
CA ALA A 32 -14.57 -10.48 24.20
C ALA A 32 -14.09 -11.55 25.20
N PRO A 33 -12.79 -11.65 25.51
CA PRO A 33 -12.33 -12.57 26.54
C PRO A 33 -12.98 -12.19 27.88
N PRO A 34 -13.37 -13.17 28.72
CA PRO A 34 -14.03 -12.88 29.99
C PRO A 34 -13.13 -12.01 30.87
N LYS A 35 -13.73 -10.98 31.49
CA LYS A 35 -13.07 -10.11 32.46
C LYS A 35 -12.46 -10.98 33.57
N ARG A 36 -11.14 -10.91 33.75
CA ARG A 36 -10.50 -11.42 34.98
C ARG A 36 -10.87 -10.49 36.13
N THR A 37 -11.43 -11.06 37.18
CA THR A 37 -11.61 -10.40 38.47
C THR A 37 -10.24 -10.10 39.08
N ARG A 38 -10.14 -8.90 39.67
CA ARG A 38 -9.09 -8.47 40.59
C ARG A 38 -9.17 -9.34 41.84
N ASP A 39 -8.04 -9.91 42.23
CA ASP A 39 -7.59 -10.39 43.56
C ASP A 39 -6.15 -10.91 43.25
N ASP A 40 -5.03 -10.57 43.89
CA ASP A 40 -4.68 -9.80 45.07
C ASP A 40 -3.24 -9.29 44.87
N ASP A 41 -2.96 -8.07 45.35
CA ASP A 41 -1.63 -7.68 45.79
C ASP A 41 -1.33 -8.42 47.11
N LEU A 42 -0.17 -9.05 47.26
CA LEU A 42 0.67 -9.02 48.46
C LEU A 42 1.97 -9.81 48.25
N ALA A 43 3.02 -9.26 48.83
CA ALA A 43 4.43 -9.49 48.56
C ALA A 43 5.02 -10.78 49.14
N GLU A 44 6.18 -11.12 48.57
CA GLU A 44 7.40 -11.68 49.17
C GLU A 44 7.33 -12.33 50.57
N GLU A 45 7.84 -13.56 50.69
CA GLU A 45 9.08 -13.78 51.45
C GLU A 45 9.70 -15.17 51.21
N VAL A 46 10.99 -15.23 51.54
CA VAL A 46 12.03 -16.15 51.07
C VAL A 46 12.31 -17.26 52.10
N THR A 47 13.10 -18.25 51.67
CA THR A 47 13.91 -19.23 52.45
C THR A 47 13.21 -20.54 52.81
N SER A 48 13.86 -21.71 52.89
CA SER A 48 15.14 -22.26 52.40
C SER A 48 15.16 -23.75 52.79
N ALA A 49 16.19 -24.49 52.33
CA ALA A 49 16.62 -25.84 52.74
C ALA A 49 15.95 -27.04 52.04
N ALA A 50 16.64 -28.12 51.65
CA ALA A 50 18.04 -28.41 51.39
C ALA A 50 18.09 -29.79 50.69
N ASN A 51 19.02 -29.94 49.75
CA ASN A 51 19.74 -31.14 49.29
C ASN A 51 19.09 -32.54 49.35
N VAL A 52 19.05 -33.23 48.19
CA VAL A 52 19.76 -34.51 47.97
C VAL A 52 20.26 -34.56 46.52
N ALA A 53 21.56 -34.82 46.37
CA ALA A 53 22.23 -35.04 45.10
C ALA A 53 21.85 -36.41 44.50
N GLY A 54 21.57 -36.42 43.20
CA GLY A 54 21.50 -37.61 42.37
C GLY A 54 22.02 -37.25 40.99
N GLU A 55 23.25 -37.68 40.70
CA GLU A 55 23.84 -37.64 39.37
C GLU A 55 23.00 -38.52 38.43
N GLY A 56 22.12 -37.86 37.69
CA GLY A 56 21.38 -38.43 36.58
C GLY A 56 21.48 -37.44 35.44
N GLN A 57 22.14 -37.85 34.37
CA GLN A 57 22.35 -37.10 33.14
C GLN A 57 21.01 -36.51 32.65
N LYS A 58 20.76 -35.23 32.95
CA LYS A 58 19.54 -34.51 32.52
C LYS A 58 19.60 -34.36 31.01
N ARG A 59 18.97 -35.29 30.28
CA ARG A 59 18.52 -35.02 28.91
C ARG A 59 17.72 -33.71 28.97
N ALA A 60 18.18 -32.69 28.24
CA ALA A 60 17.46 -31.42 28.13
C ALA A 60 16.01 -31.73 27.72
N LYS A 61 15.05 -31.24 28.51
CA LYS A 61 13.62 -31.51 28.31
C LYS A 61 13.23 -30.87 26.98
N GLN A 62 12.92 -31.68 25.97
CA GLN A 62 12.59 -31.19 24.62
C GLN A 62 11.44 -30.20 24.67
N LEU A 63 11.49 -29.17 23.81
CA LEU A 63 10.43 -28.19 23.68
C LEU A 63 9.39 -28.72 22.68
N CYS A 64 8.13 -28.77 23.09
CA CYS A 64 7.03 -29.13 22.21
C CYS A 64 6.31 -27.87 21.72
N PHE A 65 6.18 -27.72 20.41
CA PHE A 65 5.51 -26.61 19.75
C PHE A 65 4.20 -27.08 19.10
N ILE A 66 3.13 -26.32 19.28
CA ILE A 66 1.93 -26.42 18.45
C ILE A 66 2.01 -25.30 17.41
N ALA A 67 2.34 -25.66 16.18
CA ALA A 67 2.43 -24.73 15.05
C ALA A 67 1.08 -24.64 14.34
N LYS A 68 0.44 -23.46 14.37
CA LYS A 68 -0.83 -23.18 13.71
C LYS A 68 -0.60 -22.39 12.43
N LYS A 69 -1.04 -22.91 11.29
CA LYS A 69 -0.94 -22.19 10.01
C LYS A 69 -1.98 -21.08 9.93
N SER A 70 -1.58 -19.89 9.49
CA SER A 70 -2.45 -18.70 9.42
C SER A 70 -3.27 -18.57 8.12
N ALA A 71 -3.54 -19.65 7.37
CA ALA A 71 -4.24 -19.58 6.08
C ALA A 71 -5.32 -20.67 5.94
N GLY A 72 -6.58 -20.23 5.81
CA GLY A 72 -7.75 -21.09 5.53
C GLY A 72 -8.76 -21.17 6.69
N ALA A 73 -10.01 -21.52 6.38
CA ALA A 73 -11.09 -21.67 7.36
C ALA A 73 -10.85 -22.85 8.34
N ASP A 74 -9.89 -23.74 8.04
CA ASP A 74 -9.48 -24.85 8.88
C ASP A 74 -8.08 -24.60 9.45
N THR A 75 -8.00 -24.42 10.77
CA THR A 75 -6.71 -24.26 11.47
C THR A 75 -6.06 -25.62 11.66
N VAL A 76 -5.29 -26.08 10.67
CA VAL A 76 -4.44 -27.27 10.84
C VAL A 76 -3.30 -26.92 11.80
N SER A 77 -3.20 -27.66 12.90
CA SER A 77 -2.13 -27.53 13.88
C SER A 77 -1.18 -28.71 13.79
N THR A 78 0.11 -28.44 13.58
CA THR A 78 1.17 -29.46 13.55
C THR A 78 1.96 -29.40 14.85
N GLU A 79 2.17 -30.56 15.48
CA GLU A 79 3.00 -30.67 16.67
C GLU A 79 4.47 -30.89 16.25
N VAL A 80 5.37 -30.04 16.72
CA VAL A 80 6.80 -30.07 16.39
C VAL A 80 7.61 -30.12 17.67
N VAL A 81 8.40 -31.18 17.85
CA VAL A 81 9.26 -31.34 19.02
C VAL A 81 10.69 -30.97 18.66
N MET A 82 11.30 -30.04 19.40
CA MET A 82 12.63 -29.51 19.11
C MET A 82 13.57 -29.61 20.29
N ASP A 83 14.86 -29.67 19.98
CA ASP A 83 15.93 -29.51 20.97
C ASP A 83 15.90 -28.06 21.50
N PRO A 84 15.93 -27.84 22.83
CA PRO A 84 15.96 -26.50 23.39
C PRO A 84 17.18 -25.66 22.96
N GLN A 85 18.29 -26.30 22.56
CA GLN A 85 19.46 -25.63 21.99
C GLN A 85 19.31 -25.24 20.50
N GLY A 86 18.21 -25.62 19.86
CA GLY A 86 17.91 -25.21 18.49
C GLY A 86 17.53 -23.73 18.40
N THR A 87 17.49 -23.22 17.16
CA THR A 87 17.15 -21.83 16.85
C THR A 87 15.73 -21.69 16.30
N ILE A 88 15.21 -20.46 16.31
CA ILE A 88 13.95 -20.13 15.63
C ILE A 88 14.04 -20.45 14.12
N GLU A 89 15.24 -20.33 13.51
CA GLU A 89 15.48 -20.72 12.12
C GLU A 89 15.31 -22.23 11.90
N ASP A 90 15.75 -23.07 12.84
CA ASP A 90 15.56 -24.52 12.77
C ASP A 90 14.07 -24.89 12.83
N LEU A 91 13.28 -24.18 13.65
CA LEU A 91 11.83 -24.34 13.70
C LEU A 91 11.17 -23.92 12.38
N ALA A 92 11.61 -22.79 11.82
CA ALA A 92 11.12 -22.30 10.53
C ALA A 92 11.46 -23.28 9.39
N LYS A 93 12.64 -23.90 9.42
CA LYS A 93 13.08 -24.89 8.43
C LYS A 93 12.24 -26.16 8.47
N ARG A 94 11.94 -26.69 9.66
CA ARG A 94 11.04 -27.85 9.80
C ARG A 94 9.62 -27.57 9.30
N LEU A 95 9.10 -26.37 9.59
CA LEU A 95 7.79 -25.97 9.09
C LEU A 95 7.81 -25.73 7.58
N ALA A 96 8.90 -25.23 7.03
CA ALA A 96 9.06 -25.07 5.59
C ALA A 96 9.12 -26.42 4.85
N GLU A 97 9.80 -27.42 5.42
CA GLU A 97 9.80 -28.81 4.92
C GLU A 97 8.38 -29.39 4.91
N HIS A 98 7.62 -29.20 5.99
CA HIS A 98 6.21 -29.63 6.06
C HIS A 98 5.33 -28.94 5.01
N GLU A 99 5.65 -27.69 4.65
CA GLU A 99 4.88 -26.89 3.68
C GLU A 99 5.42 -26.97 2.24
N GLY A 100 6.51 -27.70 2.00
CA GLY A 100 7.15 -27.78 0.68
C GLY A 100 7.69 -26.44 0.16
N CYS A 101 8.17 -25.57 1.04
CA CYS A 101 8.70 -24.24 0.68
C CYS A 101 10.09 -24.00 1.30
N SER A 102 10.71 -22.84 1.01
CA SER A 102 12.01 -22.48 1.61
C SER A 102 11.83 -21.84 2.98
N ALA A 103 12.74 -22.13 3.93
CA ALA A 103 12.71 -21.60 5.30
C ALA A 103 12.50 -20.07 5.40
N PRO A 104 13.11 -19.22 4.53
CA PRO A 104 12.85 -17.80 4.55
C PRO A 104 11.39 -17.44 4.29
N LEU A 105 10.59 -18.27 3.63
CA LEU A 105 9.18 -17.99 3.38
C LEU A 105 8.29 -18.24 4.61
N ILE A 106 8.83 -18.81 5.69
CA ILE A 106 8.09 -19.01 6.94
C ILE A 106 8.30 -17.81 7.86
N THR A 107 7.21 -17.24 8.36
CA THR A 107 7.24 -16.22 9.42
C THR A 107 6.59 -16.79 10.67
N LEU A 108 7.31 -16.75 11.80
CA LEU A 108 6.86 -17.31 13.08
C LEU A 108 6.43 -16.22 14.04
N VAL A 109 5.31 -16.43 14.73
CA VAL A 109 4.76 -15.52 15.73
C VAL A 109 4.38 -16.29 16.98
N CYS A 110 4.83 -15.83 18.14
CA CYS A 110 4.45 -16.39 19.44
C CYS A 110 3.87 -15.29 20.33
N LYS A 111 2.66 -15.51 20.88
CA LYS A 111 1.91 -14.53 21.68
C LYS A 111 1.82 -13.14 21.04
N GLY A 112 1.59 -13.09 19.72
CA GLY A 112 1.44 -11.84 18.95
C GLY A 112 2.75 -11.12 18.60
N GLN A 113 3.90 -11.62 19.05
CA GLN A 113 5.21 -11.06 18.72
C GLN A 113 5.93 -11.91 17.67
N MET A 114 6.43 -11.25 16.62
CA MET A 114 7.22 -11.90 15.59
C MET A 114 8.55 -12.39 16.17
N LEU A 115 8.87 -13.65 15.92
CA LEU A 115 10.10 -14.26 16.35
C LEU A 115 11.23 -13.90 15.38
N LYS A 116 12.37 -13.45 15.91
CA LYS A 116 13.54 -13.10 15.09
C LYS A 116 14.40 -14.34 14.87
N ASN A 117 14.82 -14.57 13.62
CA ASN A 117 15.54 -15.78 13.20
C ASN A 117 16.80 -16.10 14.03
N ALA A 118 17.47 -15.09 14.58
CA ALA A 118 18.71 -15.23 15.34
C ALA A 118 18.55 -15.52 16.84
N SER A 119 17.36 -15.90 17.32
CA SER A 119 17.12 -16.16 18.76
C SER A 119 16.99 -17.66 19.06
N ASP A 120 17.49 -18.07 20.21
CA ASP A 120 17.44 -19.47 20.68
C ASP A 120 16.01 -19.86 21.07
N LEU A 121 15.62 -21.12 20.79
CA LEU A 121 14.30 -21.64 21.16
C LEU A 121 14.09 -21.68 22.68
N GLN A 122 15.16 -21.82 23.47
CA GLN A 122 15.12 -21.76 24.92
C GLN A 122 14.49 -20.46 25.45
N SER A 123 14.61 -19.34 24.70
CA SER A 123 13.97 -18.06 25.05
C SER A 123 12.44 -18.07 25.00
N LEU A 124 11.84 -19.18 24.55
CA LEU A 124 10.39 -19.39 24.48
C LEU A 124 9.90 -20.40 25.52
N ALA A 125 10.80 -20.97 26.34
CA ALA A 125 10.44 -21.99 27.34
C ALA A 125 9.48 -21.45 28.41
N ASP A 126 9.61 -20.17 28.77
CA ASP A 126 8.71 -19.42 29.66
C ASP A 126 7.32 -19.18 29.05
N LYS A 127 7.15 -19.42 27.75
CA LYS A 127 5.88 -19.29 27.04
C LYS A 127 5.09 -20.59 26.94
N GLN A 128 5.55 -21.67 27.58
CA GLN A 128 4.80 -22.94 27.68
C GLN A 128 3.44 -22.73 28.38
N GLY A 129 2.40 -23.35 27.82
CA GLY A 129 1.10 -23.46 28.47
C GLY A 129 1.13 -24.45 29.64
N ALA A 130 0.01 -24.57 30.35
CA ALA A 130 -0.15 -25.54 31.44
C ALA A 130 -0.01 -27.01 30.97
N ASP A 131 -0.14 -27.26 29.67
CA ASP A 131 0.06 -28.53 28.98
C ASP A 131 1.53 -28.78 28.56
N GLY A 132 2.44 -27.86 28.88
CA GLY A 132 3.86 -27.95 28.53
C GLY A 132 4.17 -27.65 27.06
N LYS A 133 3.19 -27.15 26.28
CA LYS A 133 3.35 -26.87 24.85
C LYS A 133 3.44 -25.37 24.57
N ILE A 134 4.24 -25.00 23.57
CA ILE A 134 4.42 -23.61 23.12
C ILE A 134 3.61 -23.42 21.85
N VAL A 135 2.61 -22.53 21.86
CA VAL A 135 1.82 -22.23 20.67
C VAL A 135 2.54 -21.19 19.81
N VAL A 136 2.78 -21.53 18.55
CA VAL A 136 3.36 -20.64 17.54
C VAL A 136 2.40 -20.59 16.35
N VAL A 137 2.13 -19.38 15.85
CA VAL A 137 1.41 -19.18 14.60
C VAL A 137 2.44 -18.95 13.51
N TYR A 138 2.30 -19.65 12.38
CA TYR A 138 3.20 -19.48 11.25
C TYR A 138 2.47 -19.12 9.96
N LEU A 139 3.12 -18.28 9.16
CA LEU A 139 2.65 -17.82 7.86
C LEU A 139 3.59 -18.34 6.79
N VAL A 140 3.01 -18.88 5.70
CA VAL A 140 3.77 -19.30 4.52
C VAL A 140 3.66 -18.22 3.45
N ARG A 141 4.77 -17.57 3.13
CA ARG A 141 4.85 -16.58 2.05
C ARG A 141 4.90 -17.29 0.69
N LYS A 142 4.21 -16.76 -0.33
CA LYS A 142 4.42 -17.22 -1.72
C LYS A 142 5.74 -16.65 -2.24
N SER A 143 6.57 -17.49 -2.86
CA SER A 143 7.78 -17.03 -3.56
C SER A 143 7.40 -16.14 -4.74
N ALA A 144 8.10 -15.02 -4.92
CA ALA A 144 7.94 -14.13 -6.07
C ALA A 144 8.29 -14.79 -7.42
N ALA A 145 8.84 -16.02 -7.42
CA ALA A 145 9.30 -16.71 -8.62
C ALA A 145 8.34 -17.77 -9.20
N VAL A 146 7.17 -18.03 -8.61
CA VAL A 146 6.25 -19.09 -9.09
C VAL A 146 5.00 -18.46 -9.74
N ALA A 147 5.22 -17.84 -10.89
CA ALA A 147 4.18 -17.59 -11.91
C ALA A 147 4.62 -18.10 -13.30
N LYS A 148 5.65 -18.94 -13.37
CA LYS A 148 6.19 -19.42 -14.64
C LYS A 148 6.83 -20.80 -14.53
N ALA A 149 6.03 -21.83 -14.29
CA ALA A 149 6.35 -23.22 -14.67
C ALA A 149 5.20 -24.16 -14.28
N THR A 150 4.18 -24.27 -15.14
CA THR A 150 3.34 -25.47 -15.16
C THR A 150 2.81 -25.68 -16.58
N THR A 151 3.65 -26.25 -17.44
CA THR A 151 3.20 -26.97 -18.63
C THR A 151 4.16 -28.13 -18.90
N THR A 152 3.72 -29.29 -18.41
CA THR A 152 3.85 -30.64 -18.99
C THR A 152 5.20 -31.13 -19.51
N VAL A 153 5.72 -32.13 -18.80
CA VAL A 153 6.64 -33.17 -19.26
C VAL A 153 5.92 -34.08 -20.26
N ALA A 154 6.54 -34.34 -21.42
CA ALA A 154 6.29 -35.56 -22.20
C ALA A 154 7.54 -35.99 -22.99
N ALA A 155 8.10 -37.12 -22.53
CA ALA A 155 8.82 -38.20 -23.20
C ALA A 155 9.82 -37.91 -24.34
N ALA A 156 11.04 -38.44 -24.12
CA ALA A 156 12.12 -38.61 -25.07
C ALA A 156 11.96 -39.87 -25.95
N THR A 157 12.45 -39.79 -27.20
CA THR A 157 13.21 -40.89 -27.84
C THR A 157 14.11 -40.32 -28.96
N PRO A 158 15.33 -40.85 -29.20
CA PRO A 158 16.35 -40.25 -30.05
C PRO A 158 16.55 -40.99 -31.38
N ALA A 159 17.11 -40.34 -32.41
CA ALA A 159 17.90 -41.04 -33.44
C ALA A 159 18.67 -40.10 -34.38
N VAL A 160 20.00 -40.27 -34.36
CA VAL A 160 20.87 -40.60 -35.52
C VAL A 160 20.99 -39.50 -36.58
N GLY A 161 22.13 -38.82 -36.65
CA GLY A 161 23.27 -39.22 -37.49
C GLY A 161 23.31 -38.24 -38.67
N THR A 162 24.42 -37.69 -39.15
CA THR A 162 25.79 -38.17 -39.23
C THR A 162 26.61 -37.00 -39.79
N ALA A 163 27.87 -36.89 -39.35
CA ALA A 163 29.06 -36.54 -40.14
C ALA A 163 29.12 -35.16 -40.83
N ALA A 164 30.25 -34.49 -40.95
CA ALA A 164 31.61 -34.64 -40.44
C ALA A 164 32.41 -33.43 -40.98
N LEU A 165 33.39 -32.97 -40.19
CA LEU A 165 34.79 -32.68 -40.55
C LEU A 165 35.04 -31.99 -41.92
N VAL A 166 35.75 -30.88 -42.06
CA VAL A 166 37.18 -30.57 -41.81
C VAL A 166 37.27 -29.05 -42.11
N GLY A 167 37.88 -28.14 -41.34
CA GLY A 167 39.23 -28.07 -40.82
C GLY A 167 39.96 -26.90 -41.51
N GLY A 168 40.77 -26.14 -40.74
CA GLY A 168 41.89 -25.36 -41.29
C GLY A 168 41.74 -23.84 -41.41
N THR A 169 42.06 -23.15 -40.31
CA THR A 169 43.07 -22.06 -40.22
C THR A 169 43.20 -20.97 -41.31
N SER A 170 43.10 -19.72 -40.83
CA SER A 170 44.03 -18.58 -40.98
C SER A 170 43.34 -17.29 -41.46
N VAL A 171 43.28 -16.26 -40.60
CA VAL A 171 44.16 -15.08 -40.48
C VAL A 171 43.76 -13.92 -41.41
N ALA A 172 43.54 -12.78 -40.74
CA ALA A 172 43.72 -11.39 -41.17
C ALA A 172 42.67 -10.68 -42.06
N CYS A 173 42.05 -9.71 -41.40
CA CYS A 173 42.05 -8.29 -41.74
C CYS A 173 41.18 -7.76 -42.90
N ALA A 174 40.29 -6.86 -42.44
CA ALA A 174 39.94 -5.57 -43.03
C ALA A 174 38.79 -5.50 -44.03
N ALA A 175 37.84 -4.66 -43.61
CA ALA A 175 37.05 -3.70 -44.39
C ALA A 175 35.91 -4.24 -45.25
N GLY A 176 34.70 -3.87 -44.82
CA GLY A 176 33.64 -3.35 -45.69
C GLY A 176 32.90 -4.37 -46.54
N VAL A 177 31.58 -4.32 -46.47
CA VAL A 177 30.64 -4.31 -47.62
C VAL A 177 29.25 -4.70 -47.11
N VAL A 178 28.31 -3.80 -47.36
CA VAL A 178 26.93 -4.02 -47.81
C VAL A 178 26.30 -5.37 -47.41
N VAL A 179 25.37 -5.33 -46.45
CA VAL A 179 24.44 -6.44 -46.22
C VAL A 179 23.21 -6.19 -47.08
N ALA A 180 23.06 -7.03 -48.10
CA ALA A 180 21.84 -7.22 -48.85
C ALA A 180 20.77 -7.85 -47.94
N SER A 181 19.57 -7.28 -47.99
CA SER A 181 18.35 -7.69 -47.32
C SER A 181 17.84 -9.04 -47.86
N GLY A 182 17.78 -10.05 -46.98
CA GLY A 182 16.97 -11.26 -47.16
C GLY A 182 15.65 -11.15 -46.38
N PRO A 183 14.55 -11.80 -46.83
CA PRO A 183 13.23 -11.63 -46.24
C PRO A 183 13.15 -12.29 -44.85
N ALA A 184 12.56 -11.56 -43.91
CA ALA A 184 12.31 -11.99 -42.54
C ALA A 184 11.30 -13.16 -42.49
N PRO A 185 11.45 -14.09 -41.54
CA PRO A 185 10.45 -15.13 -41.31
C PRO A 185 9.18 -14.53 -40.72
N GLU A 186 8.05 -14.90 -41.32
CA GLU A 186 6.68 -14.55 -40.93
C GLU A 186 6.39 -14.89 -39.45
N PRO A 187 5.75 -13.99 -38.68
CA PRO A 187 5.42 -14.23 -37.28
C PRO A 187 4.23 -15.19 -37.18
N VAL A 188 4.44 -16.31 -36.48
CA VAL A 188 3.37 -17.23 -36.08
C VAL A 188 2.44 -16.51 -35.10
N GLU A 189 1.20 -16.29 -35.51
CA GLU A 189 0.14 -15.67 -34.72
C GLU A 189 -0.09 -16.42 -33.40
N ALA A 190 0.29 -15.79 -32.30
CA ALA A 190 -0.15 -16.18 -30.97
C ALA A 190 -1.63 -15.79 -30.83
N LYS A 191 -2.53 -16.79 -30.86
CA LYS A 191 -3.95 -16.61 -30.53
C LYS A 191 -4.08 -15.94 -29.16
N SER A 192 -4.52 -14.68 -29.15
CA SER A 192 -4.92 -13.97 -27.95
C SER A 192 -6.15 -14.66 -27.35
N SER A 193 -6.00 -15.28 -26.18
CA SER A 193 -7.14 -15.69 -25.36
C SER A 193 -7.78 -14.42 -24.79
N THR A 194 -8.75 -13.87 -25.52
CA THR A 194 -9.58 -12.72 -25.11
C THR A 194 -10.67 -13.16 -24.12
N GLY A 195 -10.27 -13.76 -23.01
CA GLY A 195 -11.09 -13.78 -21.80
C GLY A 195 -10.86 -12.45 -21.08
N SER A 196 -11.90 -11.63 -20.87
CA SER A 196 -11.75 -10.42 -20.07
C SER A 196 -11.30 -10.80 -18.65
N SER A 197 -10.08 -10.45 -18.26
CA SER A 197 -9.58 -10.75 -16.92
C SER A 197 -10.26 -9.87 -15.88
N GLY A 198 -10.93 -10.48 -14.92
CA GLY A 198 -11.59 -9.80 -13.81
C GLY A 198 -10.65 -8.91 -13.00
N THR A 199 -11.17 -7.80 -12.47
CA THR A 199 -10.39 -6.82 -11.69
C THR A 199 -11.20 -6.25 -10.53
N ARG A 200 -10.61 -6.22 -9.33
CA ARG A 200 -11.16 -5.58 -8.15
C ARG A 200 -10.47 -4.25 -7.90
N VAL A 201 -11.22 -3.17 -7.94
CA VAL A 201 -10.75 -1.83 -7.58
C VAL A 201 -10.95 -1.62 -6.07
N LEU A 202 -9.86 -1.43 -5.32
CA LEU A 202 -9.89 -1.08 -3.91
C LEU A 202 -9.70 0.43 -3.74
N LEU A 203 -10.72 1.13 -3.25
CA LEU A 203 -10.67 2.56 -2.96
C LEU A 203 -10.57 2.77 -1.44
N LEU A 204 -9.34 2.92 -0.94
CA LEU A 204 -9.06 3.10 0.49
C LEU A 204 -9.14 4.59 0.83
N ILE A 205 -10.06 4.97 1.71
CA ILE A 205 -10.33 6.33 2.14
C ILE A 205 -9.97 6.48 3.61
N ARG A 206 -9.06 7.42 3.93
CA ARG A 206 -8.80 7.81 5.32
C ARG A 206 -10.01 8.55 5.87
N HIS A 207 -10.41 8.33 7.12
CA HIS A 207 -11.48 9.11 7.75
C HIS A 207 -11.23 10.64 7.68
N GLY A 208 -12.30 11.44 7.73
CA GLY A 208 -12.22 12.91 7.85
C GLY A 208 -11.60 13.35 9.18
N GLN A 209 -11.16 14.60 9.29
CA GLN A 209 -10.58 15.13 10.52
C GLN A 209 -11.54 14.97 11.71
N CYS A 210 -11.03 14.50 12.86
CA CYS A 210 -11.83 14.29 14.07
C CYS A 210 -11.18 14.90 15.31
N CYS A 211 -11.96 15.00 16.39
CA CYS A 211 -11.49 15.41 17.71
C CYS A 211 -11.05 14.17 18.52
N HIS A 212 -9.89 14.24 19.17
CA HIS A 212 -9.28 13.16 19.95
C HIS A 212 -9.41 13.31 21.47
N ASP A 213 -10.20 14.26 21.97
CA ASP A 213 -10.32 14.56 23.41
C ASP A 213 -11.06 13.51 24.23
N HIS A 214 -11.74 12.59 23.56
CA HIS A 214 -12.42 11.50 24.24
C HIS A 214 -11.53 10.28 24.32
N GLU A 215 -11.42 9.70 25.52
CA GLU A 215 -10.67 8.45 25.75
C GLU A 215 -11.26 7.30 24.92
N HIS A 216 -12.58 7.26 24.78
CA HIS A 216 -13.28 6.23 24.02
C HIS A 216 -13.40 6.58 22.54
N ASP A 217 -12.92 5.68 21.68
CA ASP A 217 -12.91 5.84 20.23
C ASP A 217 -14.31 6.00 19.61
N GLU A 218 -15.35 5.55 20.32
CA GLU A 218 -16.76 5.71 19.94
C GLU A 218 -17.26 7.14 20.07
N LEU A 219 -16.60 7.97 20.86
CA LEU A 219 -16.98 9.36 21.09
C LEU A 219 -16.23 10.33 20.18
N LYS A 220 -15.11 9.90 19.57
CA LYS A 220 -14.29 10.69 18.63
C LYS A 220 -15.01 10.92 17.29
N GLY A 221 -15.85 11.95 17.24
CA GLY A 221 -16.59 12.38 16.05
C GLY A 221 -15.79 13.31 15.14
N LEU A 222 -16.26 13.43 13.88
CA LEU A 222 -15.70 14.35 12.90
C LEU A 222 -15.88 15.81 13.34
N THR A 223 -14.94 16.65 12.95
CA THR A 223 -15.06 18.11 13.04
C THR A 223 -15.94 18.63 11.89
N THR A 224 -16.28 19.92 11.91
CA THR A 224 -16.94 20.57 10.76
C THR A 224 -16.12 20.40 9.46
N HIS A 225 -14.80 20.58 9.55
CA HIS A 225 -13.90 20.33 8.42
C HIS A 225 -13.91 18.85 8.02
N GLY A 226 -13.88 17.92 8.98
CA GLY A 226 -13.99 16.49 8.73
C GLY A 226 -15.25 16.10 7.96
N HIS A 227 -16.38 16.72 8.29
CA HIS A 227 -17.64 16.51 7.57
C HIS A 227 -17.62 17.09 6.15
N ALA A 228 -17.00 18.24 5.92
CA ALA A 228 -16.83 18.83 4.58
C ALA A 228 -15.91 17.97 3.70
N GLN A 229 -14.74 17.58 4.23
CA GLN A 229 -13.81 16.66 3.57
C GLN A 229 -14.49 15.36 3.15
N ALA A 230 -15.24 14.72 4.06
CA ALA A 230 -15.96 13.48 3.77
C ALA A 230 -17.05 13.66 2.71
N GLU A 231 -17.72 14.82 2.69
CA GLU A 231 -18.75 15.16 1.71
C GLU A 231 -18.15 15.32 0.31
N GLU A 232 -17.06 16.08 0.18
CA GLU A 232 -16.35 16.32 -1.08
C GLU A 232 -15.78 15.03 -1.66
N THR A 233 -15.17 14.18 -0.81
CA THR A 233 -14.71 12.85 -1.22
C THR A 233 -15.86 11.95 -1.69
N ALA A 234 -17.00 11.97 -1.01
CA ALA A 234 -18.15 11.17 -1.40
C ALA A 234 -18.74 11.61 -2.76
N GLN A 235 -18.83 12.93 -2.99
CA GLN A 235 -19.27 13.50 -4.26
C GLN A 235 -18.32 13.10 -5.39
N PHE A 236 -17.01 13.26 -5.19
CA PHE A 236 -16.00 12.91 -6.17
C PHE A 236 -16.03 11.41 -6.53
N VAL A 237 -16.09 10.53 -5.53
CA VAL A 237 -16.20 9.08 -5.77
C VAL A 237 -17.47 8.74 -6.56
N ALA A 238 -18.62 9.34 -6.23
CA ALA A 238 -19.86 9.13 -6.97
C ALA A 238 -19.75 9.61 -8.43
N GLN A 239 -19.11 10.75 -8.65
CA GLN A 239 -18.85 11.27 -10.00
C GLN A 239 -17.96 10.33 -10.83
N LEU A 240 -16.95 9.70 -10.23
CA LEU A 240 -16.11 8.72 -10.91
C LEU A 240 -16.90 7.46 -11.34
N PHE A 241 -17.88 7.02 -10.53
CA PHE A 241 -18.79 5.94 -10.95
C PHE A 241 -19.67 6.37 -12.12
N VAL A 242 -20.21 7.59 -12.10
CA VAL A 242 -21.03 8.14 -13.19
C VAL A 242 -20.22 8.28 -14.47
N ALA A 243 -18.94 8.68 -14.37
CA ALA A 243 -18.02 8.79 -15.49
C ALA A 243 -17.54 7.43 -16.04
N GLY A 244 -17.90 6.31 -15.41
CA GLY A 244 -17.49 4.98 -15.83
C GLY A 244 -16.02 4.66 -15.53
N ALA A 245 -15.38 5.38 -14.61
CA ALA A 245 -13.98 5.16 -14.24
C ALA A 245 -13.77 3.86 -13.44
N PHE A 246 -14.85 3.29 -12.88
CA PHE A 246 -14.84 2.10 -12.03
C PHE A 246 -15.93 1.08 -12.43
N PRO A 247 -15.72 -0.23 -12.16
CA PRO A 247 -16.77 -1.22 -12.25
C PRO A 247 -18.02 -0.82 -11.43
N GLN A 248 -19.21 -0.94 -12.02
CA GLN A 248 -20.46 -0.50 -11.38
C GLN A 248 -20.87 -1.33 -10.16
N GLN A 249 -20.48 -2.61 -10.14
CA GLN A 249 -20.66 -3.48 -8.99
C GLN A 249 -19.81 -2.97 -7.84
N CYS A 250 -20.45 -2.49 -6.78
CA CYS A 250 -19.77 -1.74 -5.73
C CYS A 250 -20.36 -2.03 -4.35
N ALA A 251 -19.49 -2.11 -3.35
CA ALA A 251 -19.86 -2.13 -1.93
C ALA A 251 -18.99 -1.15 -1.13
N LEU A 252 -19.51 -0.72 0.01
CA LEU A 252 -18.82 0.11 0.99
C LEU A 252 -18.54 -0.71 2.24
N LEU A 253 -17.28 -0.76 2.66
CA LEU A 253 -16.85 -1.34 3.91
C LEU A 253 -16.23 -0.24 4.78
N HIS A 254 -16.55 -0.18 6.07
CA HIS A 254 -15.92 0.80 6.95
C HIS A 254 -15.53 0.25 8.31
N SER A 255 -14.56 0.92 8.94
CA SER A 255 -14.25 0.70 10.35
C SER A 255 -15.43 1.08 11.25
N THR A 256 -15.58 0.36 12.37
CA THR A 256 -16.59 0.65 13.40
C THR A 256 -16.30 1.90 14.23
N SER A 257 -15.10 2.49 14.15
CA SER A 257 -14.79 3.77 14.81
C SER A 257 -15.74 4.88 14.32
N ARG A 258 -16.20 5.75 15.24
CA ARG A 258 -17.19 6.80 14.93
C ARG A 258 -16.80 7.69 13.76
N ARG A 259 -15.57 8.23 13.75
CA ARG A 259 -15.01 9.03 12.64
C ARG A 259 -15.07 8.36 11.27
N ALA A 260 -14.83 7.05 11.21
CA ALA A 260 -14.89 6.29 9.96
C ALA A 260 -16.34 6.08 9.51
N ARG A 261 -17.24 5.73 10.44
CA ARG A 261 -18.68 5.63 10.17
C ARG A 261 -19.29 6.95 9.68
N GLU A 262 -18.97 8.07 10.32
CA GLU A 262 -19.45 9.40 9.93
C GLU A 262 -18.88 9.87 8.58
N THR A 263 -17.70 9.38 8.20
CA THR A 263 -17.15 9.58 6.85
C THR A 263 -17.90 8.70 5.84
N ALA A 264 -18.07 7.41 6.15
CA ALA A 264 -18.69 6.42 5.28
C ALA A 264 -20.15 6.72 4.94
N VAL A 265 -20.93 7.25 5.90
CA VAL A 265 -22.35 7.57 5.71
C VAL A 265 -22.61 8.66 4.66
N LYS A 266 -21.58 9.37 4.19
CA LYS A 266 -21.70 10.36 3.12
C LYS A 266 -21.90 9.71 1.75
N LEU A 267 -21.25 8.59 1.46
CA LEU A 267 -21.26 7.99 0.13
C LEU A 267 -22.64 7.45 -0.28
N PRO A 268 -23.41 6.73 0.56
CA PRO A 268 -24.75 6.27 0.20
C PRO A 268 -25.74 7.39 -0.18
N LYS A 269 -25.47 8.64 0.23
CA LYS A 269 -26.28 9.80 -0.17
C LYS A 269 -26.08 10.18 -1.63
N HIS A 270 -24.87 9.98 -2.16
CA HIS A 270 -24.49 10.30 -3.55
C HIS A 270 -24.55 9.09 -4.47
N LYS A 271 -24.51 7.86 -3.91
CA LYS A 271 -24.72 6.60 -4.61
C LYS A 271 -25.76 5.74 -3.86
N PRO A 272 -27.07 6.00 -4.08
CA PRO A 272 -28.13 5.20 -3.48
C PRO A 272 -28.06 3.72 -3.90
N GLY A 273 -28.54 2.83 -3.03
CA GLY A 273 -28.53 1.39 -3.29
C GLY A 273 -27.18 0.71 -3.07
N LEU A 274 -26.20 1.43 -2.53
CA LEU A 274 -24.90 0.86 -2.16
C LEU A 274 -25.03 -0.08 -0.96
N GLU A 275 -24.50 -1.29 -1.10
CA GLU A 275 -24.40 -2.22 0.02
C GLU A 275 -23.33 -1.74 1.01
N VAL A 276 -23.66 -1.70 2.30
CA VAL A 276 -22.78 -1.16 3.35
C VAL A 276 -22.48 -2.21 4.41
N TRP A 277 -21.20 -2.43 4.62
CA TRP A 277 -20.61 -3.35 5.58
C TRP A 277 -19.73 -2.61 6.59
N HIS A 278 -19.48 -3.24 7.72
CA HIS A 278 -18.55 -2.74 8.72
C HIS A 278 -17.78 -3.88 9.40
N GLY A 279 -16.60 -3.58 9.91
CA GLY A 279 -15.77 -4.57 10.59
C GLY A 279 -14.82 -3.96 11.61
N ASP A 280 -14.69 -4.60 12.78
CA ASP A 280 -13.78 -4.17 13.84
C ASP A 280 -12.31 -4.36 13.47
N LEU A 281 -12.01 -5.31 12.58
CA LEU A 281 -10.67 -5.54 12.06
C LEU A 281 -10.09 -4.29 11.38
N LEU A 282 -10.93 -3.38 10.86
CA LEU A 282 -10.53 -2.12 10.24
C LEU A 282 -10.30 -0.96 11.23
N ARG A 283 -10.55 -1.13 12.54
CA ARG A 283 -10.24 -0.08 13.54
C ARG A 283 -8.77 0.30 13.49
N GLU A 284 -8.45 1.55 13.82
CA GLU A 284 -7.07 2.03 13.83
C GLU A 284 -6.18 1.07 14.60
N THR A 285 -5.00 0.80 14.06
CA THR A 285 -4.03 -0.12 14.65
C THR A 285 -2.68 0.54 14.64
N ASP A 286 -1.81 0.10 15.54
CA ASP A 286 -0.38 0.29 15.36
C ASP A 286 0.16 -1.02 14.77
N PRO A 287 0.44 -1.07 13.45
CA PRO A 287 0.99 -2.26 12.81
C PRO A 287 2.28 -2.79 13.47
N THR A 288 3.07 -1.95 14.15
CA THR A 288 4.26 -2.44 14.86
C THR A 288 3.92 -3.26 16.10
N LYS A 289 2.77 -2.99 16.73
CA LYS A 289 2.30 -3.71 17.92
C LYS A 289 1.38 -4.88 17.57
N ASN A 290 0.64 -4.76 16.47
CA ASN A 290 -0.29 -5.79 16.03
C ASN A 290 -0.22 -5.99 14.50
N PRO A 291 0.89 -6.57 13.99
CA PRO A 291 1.07 -6.80 12.57
C PRO A 291 0.13 -7.88 12.03
N LEU A 292 -0.23 -8.87 12.87
CA LEU A 292 -1.11 -9.98 12.46
C LEU A 292 -2.50 -9.50 12.08
N ARG A 293 -3.11 -8.59 12.85
CA ARG A 293 -4.42 -8.03 12.50
C ARG A 293 -4.37 -7.30 11.16
N ALA A 294 -3.31 -6.54 10.92
CA ALA A 294 -3.16 -5.80 9.68
C ALA A 294 -2.94 -6.73 8.47
N GLU A 295 -2.16 -7.81 8.65
CA GLU A 295 -1.95 -8.83 7.62
C GLU A 295 -3.23 -9.63 7.34
N GLU A 296 -4.03 -9.95 8.36
CA GLU A 296 -5.30 -10.61 8.16
C GLU A 296 -6.26 -9.77 7.31
N VAL A 297 -6.34 -8.46 7.58
CA VAL A 297 -7.10 -7.51 6.74
C VAL A 297 -6.55 -7.51 5.32
N PHE A 298 -5.22 -7.48 5.14
CA PHE A 298 -4.58 -7.52 3.83
C PHE A 298 -4.95 -8.78 3.04
N VAL A 299 -4.75 -9.96 3.62
CA VAL A 299 -5.01 -11.26 2.98
C VAL A 299 -6.46 -11.36 2.52
N ARG A 300 -7.40 -10.85 3.33
CA ARG A 300 -8.83 -10.86 3.00
C ARG A 300 -9.13 -9.87 1.87
N LEU A 301 -8.82 -8.59 2.05
CA LEU A 301 -9.23 -7.54 1.10
C LEU A 301 -8.53 -7.62 -0.26
N PHE A 302 -7.29 -8.10 -0.29
CA PHE A 302 -6.46 -8.16 -1.50
C PHE A 302 -6.46 -9.55 -2.15
N ALA A 303 -7.41 -10.42 -1.79
CA ALA A 303 -7.66 -11.66 -2.51
C ALA A 303 -8.07 -11.36 -3.96
N ALA A 304 -7.56 -12.18 -4.89
CA ALA A 304 -7.86 -12.02 -6.31
C ALA A 304 -9.35 -12.25 -6.58
N PRO A 305 -10.00 -11.41 -7.41
CA PRO A 305 -11.36 -11.68 -7.86
C PRO A 305 -11.39 -12.86 -8.85
N PRO A 306 -12.54 -13.52 -9.03
CA PRO A 306 -12.74 -14.47 -10.13
C PRO A 306 -12.46 -13.84 -11.50
N GLU A 307 -12.03 -14.62 -12.49
CA GLU A 307 -11.71 -14.13 -13.83
C GLU A 307 -12.87 -13.44 -14.55
N SER A 308 -14.11 -13.79 -14.23
CA SER A 308 -15.30 -13.18 -14.85
C SER A 308 -15.84 -11.96 -14.09
N ALA A 309 -15.25 -11.60 -12.95
CA ALA A 309 -15.81 -10.60 -12.04
C ALA A 309 -14.96 -9.34 -11.99
N SER A 310 -15.60 -8.19 -12.22
CA SER A 310 -14.99 -6.88 -11.96
C SER A 310 -15.85 -6.07 -11.01
N ASP A 311 -15.25 -5.59 -9.93
CA ASP A 311 -15.96 -5.00 -8.82
C ASP A 311 -15.16 -3.87 -8.16
N THR A 312 -15.83 -3.03 -7.39
CA THR A 312 -15.22 -1.92 -6.63
C THR A 312 -15.56 -2.06 -5.16
N LEU A 313 -14.55 -2.07 -4.29
CA LEU A 313 -14.74 -2.04 -2.85
C LEU A 313 -14.21 -0.71 -2.30
N VAL A 314 -15.12 0.13 -1.83
CA VAL A 314 -14.77 1.37 -1.13
C VAL A 314 -14.56 1.06 0.34
N ILE A 315 -13.40 1.43 0.89
CA ILE A 315 -13.01 1.08 2.26
C ILE A 315 -12.71 2.36 3.03
N VAL A 316 -13.51 2.68 4.05
CA VAL A 316 -13.26 3.84 4.92
C VAL A 316 -12.60 3.39 6.22
N ALA A 317 -11.33 3.75 6.40
CA ALA A 317 -10.51 3.31 7.51
C ALA A 317 -9.58 4.43 8.00
N HIS A 318 -8.38 4.06 8.46
CA HIS A 318 -7.48 4.97 9.16
C HIS A 318 -6.08 4.95 8.57
N ASN A 319 -5.25 5.90 8.98
CA ASN A 319 -3.97 6.16 8.33
C ASN A 319 -3.04 4.95 8.38
N ASN A 320 -2.81 4.36 9.56
CA ASN A 320 -1.79 3.33 9.70
C ASN A 320 -2.18 2.02 9.01
N ILE A 321 -3.47 1.63 9.11
CA ILE A 321 -3.95 0.43 8.43
C ILE A 321 -3.92 0.60 6.90
N ILE A 322 -4.33 1.76 6.36
CA ILE A 322 -4.27 2.03 4.91
C ILE A 322 -2.83 1.99 4.42
N LEU A 323 -1.90 2.62 5.14
CA LEU A 323 -0.50 2.61 4.78
C LEU A 323 0.12 1.21 4.84
N TYR A 324 -0.22 0.40 5.84
CA TYR A 324 0.20 -0.99 5.90
C TYR A 324 -0.29 -1.78 4.67
N LEU A 325 -1.59 -1.70 4.36
CA LEU A 325 -2.20 -2.37 3.22
C LEU A 325 -1.54 -1.96 1.89
N LEU A 326 -1.26 -0.67 1.72
CA LEU A 326 -0.55 -0.13 0.57
C LEU A 326 0.85 -0.74 0.44
N MET A 327 1.65 -0.74 1.51
CA MET A 327 3.00 -1.27 1.47
C MET A 327 3.01 -2.77 1.14
N ARG A 328 2.07 -3.53 1.72
CA ARG A 328 1.90 -4.95 1.39
C ARG A 328 1.47 -5.16 -0.07
N ALA A 329 0.62 -4.30 -0.61
CA ALA A 329 0.23 -4.33 -2.01
C ALA A 329 1.40 -4.04 -2.96
N ALA A 330 2.33 -3.17 -2.55
CA ALA A 330 3.58 -2.88 -3.26
C ALA A 330 4.63 -4.02 -3.16
N GLY A 331 4.30 -5.13 -2.50
CA GLY A 331 5.23 -6.24 -2.29
C GLY A 331 6.25 -6.01 -1.16
N VAL A 332 6.10 -4.95 -0.37
CA VAL A 332 7.02 -4.64 0.72
C VAL A 332 6.82 -5.63 1.88
N PRO A 333 7.89 -6.21 2.44
CA PRO A 333 7.81 -7.12 3.59
C PRO A 333 7.13 -6.49 4.81
N ILE A 334 6.57 -7.34 5.69
CA ILE A 334 5.81 -6.93 6.87
C ILE A 334 6.64 -5.98 7.75
N GLU A 335 7.92 -6.28 7.95
CA GLU A 335 8.84 -5.55 8.82
C GLU A 335 8.94 -4.08 8.41
N THR A 336 9.05 -3.83 7.11
CA THR A 336 9.12 -2.48 6.55
C THR A 336 7.73 -1.86 6.42
N ALA A 337 6.72 -2.65 6.03
CA ALA A 337 5.33 -2.20 5.90
C ALA A 337 4.76 -1.67 7.21
N THR A 338 5.14 -2.27 8.35
CA THR A 338 4.71 -1.79 9.67
C THR A 338 5.21 -0.40 10.00
N GLN A 339 6.19 0.17 9.28
CA GLN A 339 6.75 1.49 9.57
C GLN A 339 6.38 2.53 8.51
N ALA A 340 5.38 2.26 7.68
CA ALA A 340 5.01 3.09 6.52
C ALA A 340 4.72 4.56 6.85
N TRP A 341 4.21 4.89 8.05
CA TRP A 341 4.00 6.29 8.49
C TRP A 341 5.30 7.11 8.55
N ARG A 342 6.46 6.45 8.59
CA ARG A 342 7.77 7.11 8.48
C ARG A 342 7.99 7.69 7.09
N LEU A 343 7.35 7.14 6.06
CA LEU A 343 7.50 7.57 4.66
C LEU A 343 6.32 8.45 4.21
N PHE A 344 5.11 8.18 4.68
CA PHE A 344 3.90 8.83 4.19
C PHE A 344 3.25 9.79 5.17
N HIS A 345 2.51 10.76 4.64
CA HIS A 345 1.68 11.69 5.41
C HIS A 345 0.37 11.98 4.65
N LEU A 346 -0.60 11.08 4.76
CA LEU A 346 -1.86 11.14 3.98
C LEU A 346 -2.79 12.24 4.50
N PRO A 347 -3.44 13.05 3.65
CA PRO A 347 -4.49 13.97 4.08
C PRO A 347 -5.74 13.25 4.62
N HIS A 348 -6.56 13.92 5.41
CA HIS A 348 -7.88 13.39 5.79
C HIS A 348 -8.80 13.27 4.58
N ALA A 349 -9.70 12.27 4.60
CA ALA A 349 -10.60 11.95 3.49
C ALA A 349 -9.91 11.69 2.14
N SER A 350 -8.59 11.54 2.12
CA SER A 350 -7.83 11.25 0.91
C SER A 350 -8.11 9.84 0.39
N LEU A 351 -8.00 9.67 -0.93
CA LEU A 351 -8.23 8.41 -1.63
C LEU A 351 -6.90 7.74 -2.01
N THR A 352 -6.80 6.45 -1.75
CA THR A 352 -5.71 5.57 -2.22
C THR A 352 -6.35 4.45 -3.04
N ARG A 353 -5.91 4.28 -4.29
CA ARG A 353 -6.45 3.26 -5.20
C ARG A 353 -5.42 2.18 -5.47
N VAL A 354 -5.84 0.94 -5.27
CA VAL A 354 -5.11 -0.25 -5.71
C VAL A 354 -6.04 -1.17 -6.45
N ASP A 355 -5.63 -1.61 -7.64
CA ASP A 355 -6.38 -2.58 -8.43
C ASP A 355 -5.75 -3.96 -8.25
N VAL A 356 -6.59 -4.98 -8.08
CA VAL A 356 -6.20 -6.38 -7.95
C VAL A 356 -6.77 -7.16 -9.12
N ALA A 357 -5.91 -7.62 -10.02
CA ALA A 357 -6.29 -8.47 -11.14
C ALA A 357 -6.67 -9.88 -10.66
N SER A 358 -7.41 -10.64 -11.47
CA SER A 358 -7.75 -12.05 -11.20
C SER A 358 -6.51 -12.95 -11.08
N SER A 359 -5.38 -12.56 -11.66
CA SER A 359 -4.07 -13.21 -11.46
C SER A 359 -3.48 -13.00 -10.06
N GLY A 360 -4.05 -12.09 -9.27
CA GLY A 360 -3.53 -11.62 -7.98
C GLY A 360 -2.53 -10.47 -8.07
N ALA A 361 -2.12 -10.10 -9.29
CA ALA A 361 -1.27 -8.93 -9.54
C ALA A 361 -1.94 -7.65 -9.02
N LYS A 362 -1.12 -6.74 -8.47
CA LYS A 362 -1.58 -5.52 -7.80
C LYS A 362 -0.95 -4.31 -8.48
N SER A 363 -1.78 -3.33 -8.81
CA SER A 363 -1.36 -2.09 -9.46
C SER A 363 -1.79 -0.89 -8.63
N ILE A 364 -0.84 -0.07 -8.21
CA ILE A 364 -1.09 1.12 -7.39
C ILE A 364 -1.31 2.31 -8.32
N PHE A 365 -2.48 2.94 -8.24
CA PHE A 365 -2.84 4.06 -9.12
C PHE A 365 -2.60 5.41 -8.46
N CYS A 366 -3.01 5.55 -7.20
CA CYS A 366 -2.79 6.77 -6.43
C CYS A 366 -2.71 6.47 -4.93
N ILE A 367 -2.02 7.34 -4.19
CA ILE A 367 -1.85 7.24 -2.75
C ILE A 367 -2.16 8.61 -2.15
N GLY A 368 -3.10 8.68 -1.21
CA GLY A 368 -3.38 9.92 -0.50
C GLY A 368 -3.86 11.06 -1.39
N ALA A 369 -4.53 10.76 -2.52
CA ALA A 369 -5.07 11.75 -3.43
C ALA A 369 -6.15 12.59 -2.73
N ALA A 370 -6.00 13.90 -2.77
CA ALA A 370 -6.88 14.86 -2.13
C ALA A 370 -7.14 16.09 -3.01
N GLY A 371 -6.77 16.06 -4.30
CA GLY A 371 -6.97 17.16 -5.24
C GLY A 371 -8.43 17.52 -5.49
N HIS A 372 -9.36 16.61 -5.16
CA HIS A 372 -10.81 16.83 -5.19
C HIS A 372 -11.34 17.54 -3.94
N ILE A 373 -10.52 17.67 -2.89
CA ILE A 373 -10.87 18.38 -1.65
C ILE A 373 -10.38 19.82 -1.78
N SER A 374 -11.25 20.78 -1.43
CA SER A 374 -10.89 22.19 -1.34
C SER A 374 -9.65 22.37 -0.48
N HIS A 375 -8.70 23.18 -0.97
CA HIS A 375 -7.47 23.52 -0.27
C HIS A 375 -7.71 24.13 1.11
N SER A 376 -8.86 24.79 1.32
CA SER A 376 -9.27 25.32 2.63
C SER A 376 -9.65 24.25 3.64
N HIS A 377 -10.00 23.05 3.17
CA HIS A 377 -10.43 21.93 4.01
C HIS A 377 -9.36 20.86 4.16
N THR A 378 -8.30 20.85 3.35
CA THR A 378 -7.22 19.86 3.46
C THR A 378 -6.49 19.96 4.80
N THR A 379 -6.44 18.84 5.54
CA THR A 379 -5.77 18.73 6.84
C THR A 379 -5.13 17.35 6.97
N TRP A 380 -4.20 17.18 7.92
CA TRP A 380 -3.49 15.92 8.13
C TRP A 380 -3.61 15.39 9.56
N ASN A 381 -3.68 16.26 10.57
CA ASN A 381 -3.72 15.83 11.97
C ASN A 381 -5.10 16.03 12.59
N ASN A 382 -5.49 15.06 13.41
CA ASN A 382 -6.65 15.19 14.27
C ASN A 382 -6.36 16.23 15.35
N ILE A 383 -7.42 16.87 15.85
CA ILE A 383 -7.30 17.94 16.84
C ILE A 383 -7.53 17.43 18.26
N GLN A 384 -6.96 18.14 19.26
CA GLN A 384 -7.17 17.95 20.70
C GLN A 384 -7.39 19.32 21.36
N GLY A 385 -8.30 19.44 22.32
CA GLY A 385 -8.55 20.63 23.15
C GLY A 385 -10.03 20.87 23.50
N ALA A 386 -10.29 21.24 24.76
CA ALA A 386 -11.63 21.46 25.35
C ALA A 386 -12.48 22.54 24.65
N ASP A 387 -11.89 23.40 23.83
CA ASP A 387 -12.59 24.49 23.15
C ASP A 387 -12.82 24.19 21.66
N MET A 388 -13.73 23.25 21.41
CA MET A 388 -14.34 23.03 20.09
C MET A 388 -15.04 24.29 19.54
N SER A 389 -15.34 25.28 20.40
CA SER A 389 -15.94 26.56 20.01
C SER A 389 -14.92 27.62 19.60
N ALA A 390 -13.64 27.47 19.97
CA ALA A 390 -12.52 28.23 19.43
C ALA A 390 -12.08 27.72 18.06
N TRP A 391 -12.34 26.45 17.72
CA TRP A 391 -12.19 25.95 16.34
C TRP A 391 -13.40 26.31 15.45
N LYS A 392 -13.83 27.59 15.52
CA LYS A 392 -14.79 28.24 14.62
C LYS A 392 -14.12 28.61 13.29
N GLY A 393 -13.64 27.61 12.56
CA GLY A 393 -13.07 27.87 11.23
C GLY A 393 -11.71 28.55 11.25
N GLY A 394 -10.82 28.11 12.16
CA GLY A 394 -9.40 28.31 11.92
C GLY A 394 -9.09 27.75 10.53
N GLY A 395 -8.56 28.59 9.63
CA GLY A 395 -8.29 28.22 8.25
C GLY A 395 -7.45 26.94 8.11
N PRO A 396 -7.18 26.49 6.87
CA PRO A 396 -6.55 25.20 6.60
C PRO A 396 -5.36 24.97 7.53
N GLU A 397 -5.17 23.74 8.01
CA GLU A 397 -3.99 23.39 8.82
C GLU A 397 -2.76 23.77 7.99
N ARG A 398 -2.22 24.98 8.24
CA ARG A 398 -1.14 25.56 7.44
C ARG A 398 0.15 24.89 7.86
N HIS A 399 0.28 23.59 7.55
CA HIS A 399 1.56 22.92 7.52
C HIS A 399 2.37 23.56 6.42
N LYS A 400 3.03 24.67 6.75
CA LYS A 400 4.16 25.15 5.99
C LYS A 400 5.26 24.12 6.17
N PHE A 401 5.21 23.08 5.35
CA PHE A 401 6.26 22.08 5.28
C PHE A 401 7.60 22.80 5.14
N SER A 402 8.48 22.60 6.12
CA SER A 402 9.85 23.15 6.12
C SER A 402 10.67 22.45 5.05
N GLY A 403 11.64 23.14 4.45
CA GLY A 403 12.50 22.58 3.39
C GLY A 403 11.88 22.71 2.01
N ARG A 404 12.13 21.71 1.15
CA ARG A 404 11.79 21.71 -0.27
C ARG A 404 10.53 20.90 -0.55
N MET A 405 9.58 21.49 -1.26
CA MET A 405 8.50 20.73 -1.89
C MET A 405 8.91 20.32 -3.31
N VAL A 406 9.04 19.02 -3.55
CA VAL A 406 9.21 18.45 -4.89
C VAL A 406 7.85 17.97 -5.40
N ILE A 407 7.42 18.53 -6.53
CA ILE A 407 6.18 18.20 -7.21
C ILE A 407 6.53 17.46 -8.48
N LEU A 408 6.22 16.18 -8.53
CA LEU A 408 6.41 15.37 -9.73
C LEU A 408 5.08 15.33 -10.49
N VAL A 409 5.11 15.66 -11.77
CA VAL A 409 3.93 15.72 -12.63
C VAL A 409 4.12 14.74 -13.77
N ARG A 410 3.20 13.78 -13.93
CA ARG A 410 3.16 12.98 -15.16
C ARG A 410 2.71 13.88 -16.30
N GLN A 411 3.38 13.83 -17.44
CA GLN A 411 2.98 14.62 -18.61
C GLN A 411 1.51 14.37 -19.02
N GLY A 412 0.91 15.40 -19.62
CA GLY A 412 -0.44 15.32 -20.19
C GLY A 412 -0.57 14.22 -21.25
N SER A 413 -1.80 13.89 -21.60
CA SER A 413 -2.09 12.91 -22.64
C SER A 413 -1.59 13.38 -24.01
N SER A 414 -1.44 12.47 -24.98
CA SER A 414 -1.13 12.82 -26.37
C SER A 414 -2.32 13.39 -27.15
N ASN A 415 -3.54 13.30 -26.60
CA ASN A 415 -4.73 13.90 -27.21
C ASN A 415 -4.72 15.41 -26.96
N ALA A 416 -4.66 16.21 -28.04
CA ALA A 416 -4.46 17.66 -27.96
C ALA A 416 -5.50 18.39 -27.08
N GLU A 417 -6.80 18.10 -27.26
CA GLU A 417 -7.87 18.76 -26.48
C GLU A 417 -7.75 18.43 -24.99
N ARG A 418 -7.47 17.17 -24.66
CA ARG A 418 -7.26 16.76 -23.26
C ARG A 418 -5.95 17.30 -22.71
N ALA A 419 -4.90 17.40 -23.52
CA ALA A 419 -3.57 17.84 -23.11
C ALA A 419 -3.58 19.29 -22.60
N ASP A 420 -4.24 20.20 -23.33
CA ASP A 420 -4.36 21.61 -22.90
C ASP A 420 -5.17 21.73 -21.60
N ALA A 421 -6.34 21.09 -21.54
CA ALA A 421 -7.18 21.10 -20.34
C ALA A 421 -6.46 20.52 -19.11
N GLN A 422 -5.68 19.45 -19.31
CA GLN A 422 -4.86 18.84 -18.28
C GLN A 422 -3.71 19.77 -17.83
N ALA A 423 -2.98 20.37 -18.76
CA ALA A 423 -1.88 21.29 -18.45
C ALA A 423 -2.37 22.51 -17.66
N ASP A 424 -3.52 23.08 -18.05
CA ASP A 424 -4.13 24.20 -17.34
C ASP A 424 -4.65 23.80 -15.96
N ALA A 425 -5.25 22.61 -15.82
CA ALA A 425 -5.70 22.08 -14.54
C ALA A 425 -4.53 21.86 -13.57
N VAL A 426 -3.41 21.29 -14.03
CA VAL A 426 -2.17 21.14 -13.25
C VAL A 426 -1.66 22.51 -12.80
N ALA A 427 -1.54 23.47 -13.71
CA ALA A 427 -1.05 24.81 -13.40
C ALA A 427 -1.94 25.52 -12.38
N LYS A 428 -3.28 25.42 -12.53
CA LYS A 428 -4.25 25.97 -11.59
C LYS A 428 -4.12 25.31 -10.22
N HIS A 429 -4.00 23.98 -10.17
CA HIS A 429 -3.88 23.24 -8.92
C HIS A 429 -2.60 23.62 -8.17
N ILE A 430 -1.43 23.60 -8.83
CA ILE A 430 -0.15 23.98 -8.22
C ILE A 430 -0.18 25.44 -7.74
N THR A 431 -0.82 26.34 -8.48
CA THR A 431 -1.00 27.74 -8.06
C THR A 431 -1.82 27.83 -6.76
N ALA A 432 -2.89 27.05 -6.62
CA ALA A 432 -3.70 27.01 -5.40
C ALA A 432 -2.95 26.45 -4.18
N LEU A 433 -1.89 25.66 -4.38
CA LEU A 433 -1.04 25.18 -3.29
C LEU A 433 -0.21 26.29 -2.62
N LYS A 434 -0.11 27.48 -3.23
CA LYS A 434 0.78 28.58 -2.77
C LYS A 434 0.43 29.07 -1.36
N ASP A 435 -0.84 28.98 -0.99
CA ASP A 435 -1.32 29.54 0.28
C ASP A 435 -0.93 28.71 1.51
N TYR A 436 -0.48 27.47 1.32
CA TYR A 436 -0.22 26.55 2.42
C TYR A 436 0.95 25.59 2.21
N MET A 437 1.26 25.15 0.99
CA MET A 437 2.22 24.07 0.74
C MET A 437 3.45 24.49 -0.08
N VAL A 438 3.29 25.24 -1.17
CA VAL A 438 4.41 25.59 -2.07
C VAL A 438 5.00 26.97 -1.80
N SER A 439 6.27 27.15 -2.18
CA SER A 439 6.99 28.43 -2.09
C SER A 439 6.86 29.22 -3.40
N SER A 440 7.03 30.53 -3.32
CA SER A 440 7.19 31.36 -4.53
C SER A 440 8.59 31.23 -5.15
N HIS A 441 9.58 30.77 -4.38
CA HIS A 441 10.90 30.41 -4.90
C HIS A 441 10.79 29.04 -5.57
N MET A 442 10.54 29.05 -6.88
CA MET A 442 10.23 27.85 -7.64
C MET A 442 11.19 27.61 -8.80
N VAL A 443 11.58 26.35 -8.99
CA VAL A 443 12.22 25.85 -10.20
C VAL A 443 11.24 24.94 -10.92
N VAL A 444 11.03 25.15 -12.22
CA VAL A 444 10.28 24.24 -13.07
C VAL A 444 11.25 23.56 -14.03
N THR A 445 11.19 22.24 -14.13
CA THR A 445 12.03 21.46 -15.02
C THR A 445 11.20 20.38 -15.71
N CYS A 446 11.57 19.98 -16.92
CA CYS A 446 10.85 18.95 -17.65
C CYS A 446 11.73 18.14 -18.60
N THR A 447 11.24 16.97 -19.01
CA THR A 447 11.82 16.21 -20.13
C THR A 447 11.56 16.92 -21.45
N THR A 448 12.25 16.50 -22.51
CA THR A 448 12.18 17.13 -23.84
C THR A 448 10.93 16.76 -24.63
N SER A 449 10.05 15.90 -24.12
CA SER A 449 8.81 15.58 -24.81
C SER A 449 7.87 16.78 -24.88
N PHE A 450 7.15 16.91 -26.00
CA PHE A 450 6.24 18.04 -26.23
C PHE A 450 5.19 18.16 -25.11
N ALA A 451 4.58 17.05 -24.70
CA ALA A 451 3.56 17.04 -23.64
C ALA A 451 4.13 17.47 -22.27
N ALA A 452 5.38 17.09 -21.95
CA ALA A 452 6.04 17.52 -20.73
C ALA A 452 6.36 19.03 -20.77
N GLN A 453 6.88 19.52 -21.89
CA GLN A 453 7.15 20.95 -22.10
C GLN A 453 5.87 21.79 -22.03
N GLN A 454 4.78 21.35 -22.66
CA GLN A 454 3.48 22.04 -22.63
C GLN A 454 2.97 22.21 -21.19
N THR A 455 2.98 21.12 -20.41
CA THR A 455 2.57 21.13 -19.01
C THR A 455 3.50 22.00 -18.14
N ALA A 456 4.81 21.89 -18.34
CA ALA A 456 5.81 22.70 -17.63
C ALA A 456 5.67 24.19 -17.94
N ASN A 457 5.44 24.55 -19.20
CA ASN A 457 5.20 25.92 -19.63
C ASN A 457 3.93 26.49 -18.98
N ALA A 458 2.85 25.70 -18.88
CA ALA A 458 1.63 26.13 -18.22
C ALA A 458 1.86 26.49 -16.74
N VAL A 459 2.61 25.65 -16.02
CA VAL A 459 2.99 25.93 -14.62
C VAL A 459 3.93 27.13 -14.55
N ALA A 460 4.99 27.16 -15.36
CA ALA A 460 6.01 28.20 -15.33
C ALA A 460 5.45 29.61 -15.58
N ARG A 461 4.47 29.73 -16.49
CA ARG A 461 3.73 31.00 -16.73
C ARG A 461 3.04 31.54 -15.48
N LYS A 462 2.43 30.69 -14.64
CA LYS A 462 1.72 31.13 -13.43
C LYS A 462 2.65 31.73 -12.38
N PHE A 463 3.93 31.38 -12.42
CA PHE A 463 4.92 31.80 -11.44
C PHE A 463 6.02 32.68 -12.02
N HIS A 464 5.91 33.09 -13.29
CA HIS A 464 6.87 33.96 -13.99
C HIS A 464 8.31 33.42 -13.95
N VAL A 465 8.46 32.10 -14.12
CA VAL A 465 9.76 31.41 -14.20
C VAL A 465 9.94 30.81 -15.58
N MET A 466 11.19 30.59 -16.00
CA MET A 466 11.51 29.87 -17.24
C MET A 466 11.75 28.38 -16.92
N PRO A 467 11.05 27.44 -17.60
CA PRO A 467 11.27 26.02 -17.38
C PRO A 467 12.62 25.58 -17.93
N LYS A 468 13.31 24.72 -17.19
CA LYS A 468 14.59 24.14 -17.58
C LYS A 468 14.36 22.78 -18.25
N LEU A 469 15.03 22.52 -19.37
CA LEU A 469 15.02 21.21 -19.99
C LEU A 469 16.04 20.31 -19.31
N LEU A 470 15.60 19.10 -18.96
CA LEU A 470 16.48 18.02 -18.54
C LEU A 470 17.16 17.40 -19.78
N PRO A 471 18.37 16.84 -19.65
CA PRO A 471 19.01 16.11 -20.74
C PRO A 471 18.14 14.95 -21.23
N ASP A 472 18.17 14.64 -22.53
CA ASP A 472 17.41 13.52 -23.13
C ASP A 472 17.69 12.18 -22.44
N SER A 473 18.91 11.99 -21.94
CA SER A 473 19.33 10.79 -21.22
C SER A 473 18.59 10.56 -19.90
N VAL A 474 17.85 11.54 -19.37
CA VAL A 474 17.16 11.42 -18.07
C VAL A 474 16.08 10.34 -18.06
N ALA A 475 15.48 10.02 -19.20
CA ALA A 475 14.49 8.94 -19.30
C ALA A 475 15.12 7.56 -19.02
N GLU A 476 16.38 7.37 -19.41
CA GLU A 476 17.14 6.13 -19.20
C GLU A 476 17.96 6.16 -17.89
N HIS A 477 18.43 7.36 -17.52
CA HIS A 477 19.33 7.64 -16.40
C HIS A 477 18.76 8.72 -15.46
N PRO A 478 17.61 8.46 -14.80
CA PRO A 478 16.92 9.47 -13.97
C PRO A 478 17.65 9.83 -12.65
N GLU A 479 18.73 9.12 -12.31
CA GLU A 479 19.47 9.27 -11.05
C GLU A 479 20.02 10.68 -10.81
N GLY A 480 20.63 11.29 -11.85
CA GLY A 480 21.25 12.60 -11.71
C GLY A 480 20.24 13.68 -11.28
N ALA A 481 19.04 13.65 -11.89
CA ALA A 481 17.95 14.55 -11.51
C ALA A 481 17.45 14.30 -10.08
N PHE A 482 17.38 13.03 -9.65
CA PHE A 482 17.03 12.73 -8.26
C PHE A 482 18.03 13.35 -7.28
N LEU A 483 19.33 13.08 -7.46
CA LEU A 483 20.39 13.58 -6.59
C LEU A 483 20.44 15.11 -6.55
N GLN A 484 20.15 15.76 -7.68
CA GLN A 484 20.11 17.22 -7.78
C GLN A 484 18.92 17.81 -7.01
N PHE A 485 17.71 17.30 -7.21
CA PHE A 485 16.49 17.98 -6.77
C PHE A 485 15.95 17.49 -5.42
N PHE A 486 16.28 16.27 -4.98
CA PHE A 486 15.82 15.69 -3.72
C PHE A 486 16.77 15.94 -2.53
N SER A 487 17.56 17.01 -2.62
CA SER A 487 18.38 17.53 -1.54
C SER A 487 17.64 18.61 -0.74
N SER A 488 17.87 18.66 0.58
CA SER A 488 17.39 19.77 1.41
C SER A 488 18.08 21.07 0.99
N PRO A 489 17.38 22.22 0.97
CA PRO A 489 18.00 23.53 0.78
C PRO A 489 19.08 23.80 1.83
N GLU A 490 20.22 24.36 1.42
CA GLU A 490 21.40 24.58 2.28
C GLU A 490 21.15 25.61 3.39
N ASP A 491 20.35 26.63 3.10
CA ASP A 491 20.02 27.76 3.98
C ASP A 491 18.76 27.53 4.82
N ARG A 492 18.21 26.30 4.82
CA ARG A 492 16.91 25.96 5.42
C ARG A 492 15.74 26.80 4.87
N SER A 493 15.92 27.48 3.73
CA SER A 493 14.85 28.19 3.06
C SER A 493 13.79 27.22 2.53
N ARG A 494 12.60 27.76 2.28
CA ARG A 494 11.52 27.02 1.63
C ARG A 494 11.55 27.29 0.14
N ASP A 495 11.74 26.25 -0.65
CA ASP A 495 11.65 26.32 -2.10
C ASP A 495 10.72 25.23 -2.66
N THR A 496 10.47 25.30 -3.96
CA THR A 496 9.64 24.34 -4.67
C THR A 496 10.30 23.95 -5.98
N VAL A 497 10.30 22.65 -6.27
CA VAL A 497 10.79 22.12 -7.55
C VAL A 497 9.64 21.37 -8.21
N VAL A 498 9.23 21.80 -9.40
CA VAL A 498 8.25 21.09 -10.23
C VAL A 498 9.02 20.35 -11.31
N MET A 499 8.84 19.04 -11.38
CA MET A 499 9.48 18.16 -12.35
C MET A 499 8.40 17.49 -13.20
N VAL A 500 8.35 17.78 -14.50
CA VAL A 500 7.38 17.19 -15.43
C VAL A 500 8.06 16.16 -16.32
N ALA A 501 7.58 14.91 -16.30
CA ALA A 501 8.20 13.83 -17.07
C ALA A 501 7.22 12.69 -17.39
N GLU A 502 7.71 11.73 -18.16
CA GLU A 502 7.08 10.43 -18.41
C GLU A 502 6.84 9.63 -17.13
N ASP A 503 5.85 8.73 -17.17
CA ASP A 503 5.43 7.91 -16.03
C ASP A 503 6.58 7.15 -15.37
N LYS A 504 7.39 6.40 -16.14
CA LYS A 504 8.51 5.63 -15.60
C LYS A 504 9.53 6.51 -14.88
N THR A 505 9.80 7.70 -15.41
CA THR A 505 10.74 8.67 -14.84
C THR A 505 10.20 9.25 -13.54
N VAL A 506 8.93 9.66 -13.52
CA VAL A 506 8.24 10.15 -12.31
C VAL A 506 8.21 9.07 -11.22
N LEU A 507 7.83 7.85 -11.59
CA LEU A 507 7.75 6.71 -10.68
C LEU A 507 9.13 6.34 -10.14
N TYR A 508 10.18 6.40 -10.95
CA TYR A 508 11.54 6.19 -10.46
C TYR A 508 11.90 7.17 -9.34
N TRP A 509 11.68 8.47 -9.55
CA TRP A 509 11.99 9.49 -8.54
C TRP A 509 11.16 9.33 -7.27
N LEU A 510 9.88 8.95 -7.40
CA LEU A 510 9.04 8.60 -6.26
C LEU A 510 9.61 7.41 -5.47
N LEU A 511 9.96 6.31 -6.15
CA LEU A 511 10.44 5.10 -5.49
C LEU A 511 11.79 5.33 -4.80
N ARG A 512 12.64 6.17 -5.39
CA ARG A 512 13.86 6.67 -4.75
C ARG A 512 13.57 7.52 -3.51
N ALA A 513 12.55 8.37 -3.56
CA ALA A 513 12.08 9.13 -2.40
C ALA A 513 11.52 8.22 -1.29
N LEU A 514 11.02 7.04 -1.64
CA LEU A 514 10.64 5.96 -0.72
C LEU A 514 11.83 5.11 -0.24
N GLN A 515 13.06 5.59 -0.43
CA GLN A 515 14.31 5.01 0.06
C GLN A 515 14.69 3.67 -0.61
N MET A 516 14.14 3.38 -1.79
CA MET A 516 14.60 2.23 -2.59
C MET A 516 15.92 2.55 -3.27
N SER A 517 16.74 1.52 -3.51
CA SER A 517 17.95 1.65 -4.33
C SER A 517 17.59 1.98 -5.79
N PRO A 518 18.55 2.48 -6.60
CA PRO A 518 18.34 2.70 -8.04
C PRO A 518 17.79 1.46 -8.77
N GLN A 519 18.32 0.28 -8.47
CA GLN A 519 17.94 -0.97 -9.12
C GLN A 519 16.52 -1.40 -8.72
N GLU A 520 16.22 -1.36 -7.42
CA GLU A 520 14.88 -1.67 -6.92
C GLU A 520 13.84 -0.70 -7.47
N SER A 521 14.17 0.59 -7.54
CA SER A 521 13.26 1.62 -8.06
C SER A 521 12.91 1.37 -9.52
N LYS A 522 13.90 1.02 -10.36
CA LYS A 522 13.64 0.66 -11.76
C LYS A 522 12.71 -0.55 -11.86
N ALA A 523 12.99 -1.61 -11.09
CA ALA A 523 12.20 -2.84 -11.11
C ALA A 523 10.75 -2.62 -10.64
N ALA A 524 10.56 -1.83 -9.59
CA ALA A 524 9.25 -1.63 -8.95
C ALA A 524 8.33 -0.66 -9.70
N THR A 525 8.81 0.09 -10.71
CA THR A 525 7.95 0.98 -11.53
C THR A 525 6.72 0.26 -12.12
N SER A 526 6.87 -1.01 -12.49
CA SER A 526 5.80 -1.84 -13.06
C SER A 526 4.62 -2.12 -12.11
N ALA A 527 4.80 -1.93 -10.80
CA ALA A 527 3.74 -2.08 -9.81
C ALA A 527 2.82 -0.84 -9.72
N TYR A 528 3.15 0.25 -10.43
CA TYR A 528 2.45 1.52 -10.35
C TYR A 528 1.89 1.93 -11.72
N CYS A 529 0.71 2.56 -11.70
CA CYS A 529 -0.01 3.02 -12.88
C CYS A 529 -0.64 4.39 -12.60
N ILE A 530 0.16 5.46 -12.58
CA ILE A 530 -0.34 6.82 -12.29
C ILE A 530 -1.00 7.45 -13.52
N GLY A 531 -2.07 8.24 -13.36
CA GLY A 531 -2.80 8.87 -14.49
C GLY A 531 -2.05 10.01 -15.19
N HIS A 532 -2.38 10.32 -16.44
CA HIS A 532 -1.83 11.49 -17.14
C HIS A 532 -2.14 12.78 -16.38
N ALA A 533 -1.21 13.74 -16.40
CA ALA A 533 -1.33 14.98 -15.64
C ALA A 533 -1.53 14.79 -14.12
N SER A 534 -1.25 13.59 -13.60
CA SER A 534 -1.30 13.35 -12.17
C SER A 534 -0.16 14.05 -11.44
N ILE A 535 -0.44 14.45 -10.20
CA ILE A 535 0.50 15.16 -9.33
C ILE A 535 0.92 14.25 -8.19
N THR A 536 2.23 14.19 -7.95
CA THR A 536 2.86 13.52 -6.81
C THR A 536 3.62 14.56 -5.99
N LEU A 537 3.35 14.59 -4.69
CA LEU A 537 3.90 15.58 -3.76
C LEU A 537 4.88 14.90 -2.80
N VAL A 538 6.13 15.36 -2.82
CA VAL A 538 7.20 14.90 -1.94
C VAL A 538 7.77 16.09 -1.19
N ASN A 539 7.85 15.98 0.12
CA ASN A 539 8.46 16.98 1.00
C ASN A 539 9.85 16.48 1.44
N VAL A 540 10.89 17.22 1.07
CA VAL A 540 12.25 17.03 1.55
C VAL A 540 12.49 18.05 2.66
N ARG A 541 12.44 17.59 3.91
CA ARG A 541 12.51 18.45 5.09
C ARG A 541 13.93 18.94 5.35
N SER A 542 14.05 20.00 6.15
CA SER A 542 15.34 20.59 6.54
C SER A 542 16.22 19.64 7.36
N ASP A 543 15.64 18.62 8.00
CA ASP A 543 16.35 17.52 8.68
C ASP A 543 16.76 16.38 7.72
N ARG A 544 16.58 16.61 6.40
CA ARG A 544 16.82 15.66 5.30
C ARG A 544 15.87 14.47 5.26
N SER A 545 14.87 14.41 6.14
CA SER A 545 13.84 13.38 6.05
C SER A 545 12.91 13.66 4.86
N ILE A 546 12.54 12.61 4.15
CA ILE A 546 11.64 12.68 3.00
C ILE A 546 10.27 12.14 3.40
N LYS A 547 9.22 12.91 3.07
CA LYS A 547 7.82 12.52 3.27
C LYS A 547 7.05 12.60 1.96
N VAL A 548 6.46 11.48 1.55
CA VAL A 548 5.52 11.43 0.44
C VAL A 548 4.14 11.81 0.97
N VAL A 549 3.54 12.85 0.38
CA VAL A 549 2.26 13.41 0.81
C VAL A 549 1.12 12.85 -0.02
N ALA A 550 1.29 12.84 -1.35
CA ALA A 550 0.33 12.29 -2.31
C ALA A 550 1.08 11.70 -3.50
N VAL A 551 0.50 10.68 -4.15
CA VAL A 551 1.04 10.05 -5.36
C VAL A 551 -0.06 9.91 -6.38
N GLY A 552 0.24 10.27 -7.63
CA GLY A 552 -0.64 10.00 -8.76
C GLY A 552 -2.01 10.67 -8.64
N ASP A 553 -2.11 11.82 -7.99
CA ASP A 553 -3.37 12.51 -7.74
C ASP A 553 -3.91 13.16 -9.02
N THR A 554 -5.09 12.72 -9.45
CA THR A 554 -5.86 13.26 -10.59
C THR A 554 -7.13 13.98 -10.17
N GLY A 555 -7.43 14.11 -8.87
CA GLY A 555 -8.68 14.69 -8.36
C GLY A 555 -8.85 16.17 -8.68
N HIS A 556 -7.78 16.85 -9.11
CA HIS A 556 -7.79 18.24 -9.56
C HIS A 556 -8.18 18.41 -11.03
N LEU A 557 -8.25 17.32 -11.80
CA LEU A 557 -8.61 17.34 -13.21
C LEU A 557 -10.13 17.42 -13.38
N PRO A 558 -10.63 18.09 -14.42
CA PRO A 558 -12.02 17.92 -14.85
C PRO A 558 -12.31 16.44 -15.13
N LEU A 559 -13.50 15.95 -14.77
CA LEU A 559 -13.85 14.52 -14.91
C LEU A 559 -13.67 13.97 -16.34
N ALA A 560 -13.88 14.79 -17.37
CA ALA A 560 -13.68 14.40 -18.77
C ALA A 560 -12.20 14.16 -19.15
N CYS A 561 -11.28 14.57 -18.28
CA CYS A 561 -9.83 14.51 -18.46
C CYS A 561 -9.13 13.52 -17.52
N VAL A 562 -9.87 12.88 -16.61
CA VAL A 562 -9.34 11.91 -15.61
C VAL A 562 -8.95 10.59 -16.26
#